data_AF-A0A2I1FGY8-F1
#
_entry.id   AF-A0A2I1FGY8-F1
#
_cell.length_a   1.000
_cell.length_b   1.000
_cell.length_c   1.000
_cell.angle_alpha   90.00
_cell.angle_beta   90.00
_cell.angle_gamma   90.00
#
_symmetry.space_group_name_H-M   'P 1'
#
loop_
_entity.id
_entity.type
_entity.pdbx_description
1 polymer ?
#
loop_
_entity_poly.entity_id
_entity_poly.type
_entity_poly.pdbx_seq_one_letter_code
_entity_poly.pdbx_strand_id
1 'polypeptide(L)'
;MANITLNCLIIPTGRFTGIPNNDANLTVTIPLGNTVRNLHAQIQQQLPQQFRNVPFYLRALRSGLVNYVAMRQGGLISNYFDENLTADVYHVLIEDDVYGYYDL
;
A
#
# COMPACT_ATOMS: atom_id res chain seq x y z
N MET A 1 14.15 -8.03 14.05
CA MET A 1 13.00 -7.22 13.58
C MET A 1 12.09 -8.13 12.79
N ALA A 2 10.80 -8.18 13.13
CA ALA A 2 9.84 -9.01 12.42
C ALA A 2 9.50 -8.42 11.05
N ASN A 3 9.35 -9.31 10.07
CA ASN A 3 8.88 -8.98 8.73
C ASN A 3 7.40 -9.36 8.63
N ILE A 4 6.63 -8.54 7.95
CA ILE A 4 5.24 -8.83 7.62
C ILE A 4 5.05 -8.91 6.12
N THR A 5 4.06 -9.67 5.69
CA THR A 5 3.70 -9.83 4.28
C THR A 5 2.32 -9.22 4.05
N LEU A 6 2.28 -8.13 3.30
CA LEU A 6 1.09 -7.33 3.04
C LEU A 6 0.52 -7.70 1.67
N ASN A 7 -0.69 -8.23 1.64
CA ASN A 7 -1.55 -8.21 0.46
C ASN A 7 -2.01 -6.77 0.19
N CYS A 8 -1.69 -6.25 -0.99
CA CYS A 8 -2.07 -4.91 -1.43
C CYS A 8 -2.98 -5.00 -2.66
N LEU A 9 -3.90 -4.05 -2.78
CA LEU A 9 -4.81 -3.91 -3.91
C LEU A 9 -4.67 -2.53 -4.54
N ILE A 10 -4.44 -2.50 -5.85
CA ILE A 10 -4.49 -1.29 -6.67
C ILE A 10 -5.94 -1.01 -7.03
N ILE A 11 -6.43 0.18 -6.71
CA ILE A 11 -7.76 0.62 -7.12
C ILE A 11 -7.68 1.13 -8.57
N PRO A 12 -8.39 0.50 -9.53
CA PRO A 12 -8.23 0.75 -10.97
C PRO A 12 -8.94 2.04 -11.44
N THR A 13 -8.76 3.13 -10.70
CA THR A 13 -9.33 4.44 -10.97
C THR A 13 -8.24 5.44 -11.33
N GLY A 14 -8.61 6.53 -12.00
CA GLY A 14 -7.67 7.60 -12.36
C GLY A 14 -6.54 7.08 -13.25
N ARG A 15 -5.29 7.34 -12.89
CA ARG A 15 -4.11 6.91 -13.66
C ARG A 15 -3.81 5.42 -13.58
N PHE A 16 -4.47 4.68 -12.70
CA PHE A 16 -4.44 3.21 -12.71
C PHE A 16 -5.55 2.60 -13.58
N THR A 17 -6.39 3.40 -14.23
CA THR A 17 -7.43 2.89 -15.14
C THR A 17 -6.80 2.04 -16.24
N GLY A 18 -7.38 0.86 -16.46
CA GLY A 18 -6.91 -0.11 -17.45
C GLY A 18 -5.88 -1.11 -16.91
N ILE A 19 -5.52 -1.07 -15.62
CA ILE A 19 -4.72 -2.15 -15.02
C ILE A 19 -5.52 -3.47 -15.04
N PRO A 20 -4.95 -4.57 -15.55
CA PRO A 20 -5.60 -5.88 -15.50
C PRO A 20 -5.85 -6.33 -14.06
N ASN A 21 -6.98 -7.00 -13.80
CA ASN A 21 -7.31 -7.50 -12.45
C ASN A 21 -6.21 -8.41 -11.85
N ASN A 22 -5.53 -9.19 -12.70
CA ASN A 22 -4.43 -10.05 -12.27
C ASN A 22 -3.20 -9.25 -11.80
N ASP A 23 -3.01 -8.04 -12.33
CA ASP A 23 -1.91 -7.14 -12.00
C ASP A 23 -2.28 -6.13 -10.90
N ALA A 24 -3.57 -6.01 -10.56
CA ALA A 24 -4.05 -5.14 -9.50
C ALA A 24 -3.74 -5.68 -8.09
N ASN A 25 -3.43 -6.97 -7.98
CA ASN A 25 -3.11 -7.64 -6.73
C ASN A 25 -1.60 -7.82 -6.60
N LEU A 26 -1.04 -7.43 -5.46
CA LEU A 26 0.39 -7.59 -5.20
C LEU A 26 0.67 -7.92 -3.74
N THR A 27 1.79 -8.60 -3.50
CA THR A 27 2.21 -9.02 -2.18
C THR A 27 3.58 -8.44 -1.88
N VAL A 28 3.69 -7.71 -0.77
CA VAL A 28 4.95 -7.07 -0.37
C VAL A 28 5.37 -7.52 1.02
N THR A 29 6.59 -8.03 1.13
CA THR A 29 7.21 -8.36 2.41
C THR A 29 8.13 -7.22 2.87
N ILE A 30 7.87 -6.66 4.05
CA ILE A 30 8.61 -5.53 4.59
C ILE A 30 8.82 -5.66 6.11
N PRO A 31 9.95 -5.21 6.69
CA PRO A 31 10.13 -5.14 8.13
C PRO A 31 9.14 -4.19 8.80
N LEU A 32 8.60 -4.54 9.97
CA LEU A 32 7.71 -3.67 10.76
C LEU A 32 8.36 -2.34 11.13
N GLY A 33 9.68 -2.36 11.42
CA GLY A 33 10.45 -1.17 11.76
C GLY A 33 10.82 -0.31 10.55
N ASN A 34 10.37 -0.64 9.36
CA ASN A 34 10.64 0.13 8.15
C ASN A 34 9.66 1.30 7.99
N THR A 35 9.99 2.25 7.13
CA THR A 35 9.11 3.39 6.84
C THR A 35 8.06 3.07 5.78
N VAL A 36 6.94 3.79 5.83
CA VAL A 36 5.92 3.75 4.77
C VAL A 36 6.52 4.21 3.43
N ARG A 37 7.48 5.15 3.43
CA ARG A 37 8.23 5.52 2.21
C ARG A 37 8.93 4.32 1.57
N ASN A 38 9.51 3.42 2.36
CA ASN A 38 10.18 2.24 1.82
C ASN A 38 9.19 1.22 1.26
N LEU A 39 8.00 1.07 1.88
CA LEU A 39 6.89 0.32 1.29
C LEU A 39 6.46 0.92 -0.04
N HIS A 40 6.35 2.25 -0.11
CA HIS A 40 6.04 2.98 -1.33
C HIS A 40 7.02 2.66 -2.46
N ALA A 41 8.32 2.76 -2.19
CA ALA A 41 9.36 2.47 -3.17
C ALA A 41 9.32 1.02 -3.67
N GLN A 42 9.07 0.06 -2.76
CA GLN A 42 8.93 -1.35 -3.13
C GLN A 42 7.70 -1.59 -4.02
N ILE A 43 6.54 -1.04 -3.67
CA ILE A 43 5.32 -1.13 -4.48
C ILE A 43 5.57 -0.52 -5.86
N GLN A 44 6.17 0.68 -5.93
CA GLN A 44 6.47 1.37 -7.18
C GLN A 44 7.31 0.51 -8.14
N GLN A 45 8.29 -0.24 -7.61
CA GLN A 45 9.13 -1.13 -8.41
C GLN A 45 8.40 -2.38 -8.91
N GLN A 46 7.40 -2.86 -8.17
CA GLN A 46 6.59 -4.02 -8.54
C GLN A 46 5.48 -3.68 -9.54
N LEU A 47 5.11 -2.39 -9.68
CA LEU A 47 4.10 -1.99 -10.64
C LEU A 47 4.49 -2.36 -12.08
N PRO A 48 3.50 -2.71 -12.94
CA PRO A 48 3.73 -2.88 -14.37
C PRO A 48 4.38 -1.63 -14.96
N GLN A 49 5.22 -1.80 -15.98
CA GLN A 49 6.09 -0.74 -16.49
C GLN A 49 5.36 0.57 -16.82
N GLN A 50 4.15 0.49 -17.37
CA GLN A 50 3.33 1.65 -17.72
C GLN A 50 2.80 2.44 -16.50
N PHE A 51 2.73 1.82 -15.32
CA PHE A 51 2.25 2.43 -14.08
C PHE A 51 3.39 2.81 -13.11
N ARG A 52 4.64 2.46 -13.40
CA ARG A 52 5.79 2.72 -12.49
C ARG A 52 6.06 4.19 -12.20
N ASN A 53 5.53 5.12 -12.98
CA ASN A 53 5.67 6.56 -12.74
C ASN A 53 4.38 7.21 -12.24
N VAL A 54 3.35 6.44 -11.92
CA VAL A 54 2.11 6.94 -11.35
C VAL A 54 2.33 7.17 -9.85
N PRO A 55 2.25 8.42 -9.35
CA PRO A 55 2.17 8.66 -7.92
C PRO A 55 0.87 8.12 -7.36
N PHE A 56 0.98 7.55 -6.17
CA PHE A 56 -0.12 6.96 -5.43
C PHE A 56 0.02 7.30 -3.96
N TYR A 57 -1.01 7.03 -3.19
CA TYR A 57 -0.94 7.01 -1.74
C TYR A 57 -1.44 5.66 -1.23
N LEU A 58 -1.04 5.34 0.01
CA LEU A 58 -1.32 4.07 0.64
C LEU A 58 -2.36 4.24 1.75
N ARG A 59 -3.30 3.30 1.84
CA ARG A 59 -4.22 3.22 2.98
C ARG A 59 -4.14 1.84 3.63
N ALA A 60 -4.02 1.81 4.95
CA ALA A 60 -3.97 0.57 5.73
C ALA A 60 -5.34 0.19 6.28
N LEU A 61 -5.70 -1.10 6.19
CA LEU A 61 -6.86 -1.65 6.87
C LEU A 61 -6.65 -1.62 8.38
N ARG A 62 -7.48 -0.89 9.10
CA ARG A 62 -7.55 -0.94 10.57
C ARG A 62 -8.64 -1.92 10.99
N SER A 63 -8.26 -3.12 11.40
CA SER A 63 -9.20 -4.18 11.82
C SER A 63 -10.21 -3.70 12.88
N GLY A 64 -9.78 -2.90 13.86
CA GLY A 64 -10.67 -2.34 14.88
C GLY A 64 -11.66 -1.26 14.41
N LEU A 65 -11.44 -0.66 13.24
CA LEU A 65 -12.31 0.39 12.68
C LEU A 65 -13.05 -0.07 11.42
N VAL A 66 -12.73 -1.26 10.90
CA VAL A 66 -13.22 -1.80 9.62
C VAL A 66 -13.15 -0.75 8.50
N ASN A 67 -12.05 0.00 8.47
CA ASN A 67 -11.86 1.08 7.51
C ASN A 67 -10.39 1.20 7.11
N TYR A 68 -10.15 1.79 5.94
CA TYR A 68 -8.83 2.10 5.41
C TYR A 68 -8.42 3.51 5.82
N VAL A 69 -7.30 3.62 6.54
CA VAL A 69 -6.75 4.91 6.99
C VAL A 69 -5.50 5.25 6.19
N ALA A 70 -5.34 6.53 5.83
CA ALA A 70 -4.17 6.99 5.09
C ALA A 70 -2.86 6.70 5.86
N MET A 71 -1.87 6.19 5.13
CA MET A 71 -0.53 5.93 5.64
C MET A 71 0.38 7.12 5.33
N ARG A 72 1.04 7.67 6.36
CA ARG A 72 1.97 8.79 6.21
C ARG A 72 3.35 8.27 5.85
N GLN A 73 3.99 8.82 4.82
CA GLN A 73 5.28 8.34 4.35
C GLN A 73 6.39 8.31 5.41
N GLY A 74 6.38 9.28 6.34
CA GLY A 74 7.32 9.34 7.47
C GLY A 74 7.00 8.39 8.63
N GLY A 75 5.84 7.73 8.61
CA GLY A 75 5.43 6.76 9.62
C GLY A 75 6.17 5.43 9.47
N LEU A 76 6.21 4.66 10.55
CA LEU A 76 6.67 3.27 10.53
C LEU A 76 5.53 2.33 10.15
N ILE A 77 5.85 1.19 9.55
CA ILE A 77 4.86 0.14 9.25
C ILE A 77 4.17 -0.35 10.53
N SER A 78 4.93 -0.44 11.64
CA SER A 78 4.42 -0.78 12.97
C SER A 78 3.36 0.16 13.53
N ASN A 79 3.20 1.37 12.97
CA ASN A 79 2.12 2.28 13.39
C ASN A 79 0.76 1.81 12.87
N TYR A 80 0.73 0.97 11.84
CA TYR A 80 -0.47 0.53 11.12
C TYR A 80 -0.76 -0.95 11.30
N PHE A 81 0.29 -1.78 11.37
CA PHE A 81 0.20 -3.24 11.44
C PHE A 81 1.02 -3.78 12.61
N ASP A 82 0.60 -4.94 13.10
CA ASP A 82 1.37 -5.78 14.02
C ASP A 82 1.69 -7.12 13.34
N GLU A 83 2.27 -8.06 14.09
CA GLU A 83 2.64 -9.39 13.57
C GLU A 83 1.43 -10.27 13.25
N ASN A 84 0.23 -9.93 13.74
CA ASN A 84 -1.00 -10.71 13.59
C ASN A 84 -1.88 -10.12 12.48
N LEU A 85 -1.44 -10.29 11.23
CA LEU A 85 -2.25 -9.94 10.08
C LEU A 85 -3.45 -10.89 9.93
N THR A 86 -4.61 -10.32 9.58
CA THR A 86 -5.78 -11.12 9.21
C THR A 86 -5.54 -11.78 7.86
N ALA A 87 -5.71 -13.10 7.75
CA ALA A 87 -5.56 -13.79 6.47
C ALA A 87 -6.66 -13.38 5.48
N ASP A 88 -6.37 -13.53 4.19
CA ASP A 88 -7.33 -13.38 3.07
C ASP A 88 -8.01 -12.01 2.93
N VAL A 89 -7.40 -10.94 3.47
CA VAL A 89 -7.83 -9.55 3.24
C VAL A 89 -6.76 -8.73 2.51
N TYR A 90 -7.17 -7.61 1.92
CA TYR A 90 -6.25 -6.58 1.45
C TYR A 90 -5.85 -5.67 2.60
N HIS A 91 -4.61 -5.77 3.03
CA HIS A 91 -4.07 -4.97 4.12
C HIS A 91 -3.85 -3.52 3.69
N VAL A 92 -3.49 -3.30 2.43
CA VAL A 92 -3.16 -1.99 1.89
C VAL A 92 -3.94 -1.73 0.59
N LEU A 93 -4.54 -0.55 0.48
CA LEU A 93 -5.03 -0.03 -0.80
C LEU A 93 -4.01 0.94 -1.39
N ILE A 94 -3.82 0.85 -2.70
CA ILE A 94 -3.01 1.74 -3.51
C ILE A 94 -3.98 2.54 -4.38
N GLU A 95 -4.09 3.83 -4.09
CA GLU A 95 -5.03 4.73 -4.75
C GLU A 95 -4.26 5.82 -5.49
N ASP A 96 -4.78 6.25 -6.64
CA ASP A 96 -4.18 7.31 -7.45
C ASP A 96 -4.09 8.62 -6.65
N ASP A 97 -2.89 9.19 -6.53
CA ASP A 97 -2.70 10.47 -5.88
C ASP A 97 -2.96 11.62 -6.86
N VAL A 98 -4.25 11.92 -7.06
CA VAL A 98 -4.72 12.97 -7.97
C VAL A 98 -4.40 14.37 -7.43
N TYR A 99 -4.22 14.52 -6.12
CA TYR A 99 -4.24 15.83 -5.47
C TYR A 99 -2.99 16.17 -4.62
N GLY A 100 -2.08 15.22 -4.40
CA GLY A 100 -0.84 15.47 -3.63
C GLY A 100 -1.09 15.75 -2.14
N TYR A 101 -2.26 15.39 -1.61
CA TYR A 101 -2.70 15.83 -0.27
C TYR A 101 -1.94 15.16 0.89
N TYR A 102 -1.19 14.08 0.65
CA TYR A 102 -0.69 13.20 1.71
C TYR A 102 0.85 13.14 1.83
N ASP A 103 1.56 14.10 1.25
CA ASP A 103 3.01 14.33 1.46
C ASP A 103 3.35 15.07 2.78
N LEU A 104 2.38 15.25 3.69
CA LEU A 104 2.53 15.95 4.99
C LEU A 104 2.71 15.00 6.18
#